data_AF-A0A368NDA8-F1
#
_entry.id   AF-A0A368NDA8-F1
#
_cell.length_a   1.000
_cell.length_b   1.000
_cell.length_c   1.000
_cell.angle_alpha   90.00
_cell.angle_beta   90.00
_cell.angle_gamma   90.00
#
_symmetry.space_group_name_H-M   'P 1'
#
loop_
_entity.id
_entity.type
_entity.pdbx_description
1 polymer ?
#
loop_
_entity_poly.entity_id
_entity_poly.type
_entity_poly.pdbx_seq_one_letter_code
_entity_poly.pdbx_strand_id
1 'polypeptide(L)'
;MEATVTREFDVSHLSRTCPVCDEFGRFVNTVVVERFNSLAADPPTRLHWDQLDRLQKWLIAERLSRKDHSIDDIEVTVADGDDESPEDGGIDAGAQA
;
A
#
# COMPACT_ATOMS: atom_id res chain seq x y z
N MET A 1 17.78 -2.58 -30.63
CA MET A 1 17.46 -2.35 -29.21
C MET A 1 18.61 -1.60 -28.51
N GLU A 2 19.26 -0.65 -29.20
CA GLU A 2 20.57 -0.12 -28.78
C GLU A 2 20.51 1.22 -28.02
N ALA A 3 19.38 1.50 -27.36
CA ALA A 3 19.23 2.72 -26.56
C ALA A 3 18.39 2.49 -25.29
N THR A 4 18.32 1.26 -24.81
CA THR A 4 17.68 0.98 -23.51
C THR A 4 18.65 1.41 -22.41
N VAL A 5 18.41 2.59 -21.84
CA VAL A 5 19.12 3.09 -20.68
C VAL A 5 18.45 2.53 -19.42
N THR A 6 19.11 1.60 -18.74
CA THR A 6 18.66 1.10 -17.43
C THR A 6 19.18 2.02 -16.33
N ARG A 7 18.28 2.69 -15.61
CA ARG A 7 18.60 3.50 -14.42
C ARG A 7 17.72 3.05 -13.26
N GLU A 8 18.33 2.82 -12.11
CA GLU A 8 17.62 2.53 -10.88
C GLU A 8 17.07 3.85 -10.32
N PHE A 9 15.75 3.91 -10.15
CA PHE A 9 15.08 5.05 -9.54
C PHE A 9 14.85 4.76 -8.06
N ASP A 10 15.26 5.69 -7.19
CA ASP A 10 14.96 5.66 -5.75
C ASP A 10 13.58 6.26 -5.43
N VAL A 11 12.63 6.02 -6.33
CA VAL A 11 11.23 6.42 -6.15
C VAL A 11 10.34 5.24 -6.50
N SER A 12 9.23 5.14 -5.79
CA SER A 12 8.25 4.07 -5.96
C SER A 12 7.36 4.23 -7.18
N HIS A 13 7.21 5.47 -7.66
CA HIS A 13 6.37 5.80 -8.79
C HIS A 13 6.85 7.04 -9.51
N LEU A 14 6.57 7.09 -10.80
CA LEU A 14 6.70 8.27 -11.63
C LEU A 14 5.31 8.67 -12.10
N SER A 15 4.91 9.89 -11.75
CA SER A 15 3.67 10.48 -12.22
C SER A 15 3.98 11.38 -13.39
N ARG A 16 3.38 11.13 -14.56
CA ARG A 16 3.51 12.02 -15.71
C ARG A 16 2.19 12.06 -16.46
N THR A 17 1.73 13.27 -16.74
CA THR A 17 0.61 13.48 -17.66
C THR A 17 1.09 13.32 -19.09
N CYS A 18 0.37 12.55 -19.90
CA CYS A 18 0.70 12.37 -21.31
C CYS A 18 0.51 13.70 -22.06
N PRO A 19 1.55 14.26 -22.71
CA PRO A 19 1.42 15.55 -23.38
C PRO A 19 0.55 15.51 -24.65
N VAL A 20 0.06 14.32 -25.05
CA VAL A 20 -0.73 14.12 -26.28
C VAL A 20 -2.23 14.02 -25.97
N CYS A 21 -2.63 13.29 -24.93
CA CYS A 21 -4.04 13.07 -24.57
C CYS A 21 -4.43 13.63 -23.21
N ASP A 22 -3.50 14.26 -22.49
CA ASP A 22 -3.65 14.78 -21.13
C ASP A 22 -4.07 13.72 -20.08
N GLU A 23 -3.95 12.44 -20.44
CA GLU A 23 -4.25 11.33 -19.55
C GLU A 23 -3.17 11.21 -18.47
N PHE A 24 -3.61 11.05 -17.22
CA PHE A 24 -2.73 10.88 -16.07
C PHE A 24 -2.28 9.42 -15.95
N GLY A 25 -1.00 9.16 -16.18
CA GLY A 25 -0.37 7.86 -15.94
C GLY A 25 0.44 7.87 -14.66
N ARG A 26 0.10 6.98 -13.71
CA ARG A 26 0.99 6.64 -12.58
C ARG A 26 1.75 5.38 -12.94
N PHE A 27 3.03 5.52 -13.26
CA PHE A 27 3.91 4.38 -13.50
C PHE A 27 4.45 3.88 -12.17
N VAL A 28 4.09 2.65 -11.83
CA VAL A 28 4.60 1.98 -10.63
C VAL A 28 5.97 1.39 -10.96
N ASN A 29 6.95 1.59 -10.09
CA ASN A 29 8.27 1.03 -10.28
C ASN A 29 8.20 -0.51 -10.17
N THR A 30 8.67 -1.20 -11.21
CA THR A 30 8.64 -2.67 -11.29
C THR A 30 9.35 -3.33 -10.12
N VAL A 31 10.40 -2.72 -9.57
CA VAL A 31 11.11 -3.23 -8.39
C VAL A 31 10.17 -3.36 -7.19
N VAL A 32 9.21 -2.45 -7.03
CA VAL A 32 8.23 -2.53 -5.93
C VAL A 32 7.23 -3.65 -6.17
N VAL A 33 6.80 -3.85 -7.42
CA VAL A 33 5.89 -4.95 -7.80
C VAL A 33 6.57 -6.30 -7.57
N GLU A 34 7.82 -6.45 -8.01
CA GLU A 34 8.62 -7.65 -7.81
C GLU A 34 8.84 -7.93 -6.33
N ARG A 35 9.17 -6.90 -5.55
CA ARG A 35 9.34 -7.02 -4.09
C ARG A 35 8.04 -7.46 -3.40
N PHE A 36 6.91 -6.86 -3.76
CA PHE A 36 5.59 -7.25 -3.25
C PHE A 36 5.29 -8.72 -3.53
N ASN A 37 5.52 -9.17 -4.77
CA ASN A 37 5.28 -10.55 -5.16
C ASN A 37 6.22 -11.53 -4.44
N SER A 38 7.49 -11.15 -4.25
CA SER A 38 8.45 -11.95 -3.49
C SER A 38 8.04 -12.12 -2.03
N LEU A 39 7.59 -11.04 -1.37
CA LEU A 39 7.11 -11.09 0.02
C LEU A 39 5.80 -11.88 0.14
N ALA A 40 4.94 -11.83 -0.87
CA ALA A 40 3.72 -12.63 -0.88
C ALA A 40 4.00 -14.14 -1.07
N ALA A 41 5.04 -14.48 -1.85
CA ALA A 41 5.45 -15.86 -2.07
C ALA A 41 6.20 -16.46 -0.87
N ASP A 42 7.01 -15.65 -0.18
CA ASP A 42 7.77 -16.02 1.01
C ASP A 42 7.61 -14.96 2.11
N PRO A 43 6.51 -15.03 2.90
CA PRO A 43 6.21 -14.02 3.89
C PRO A 43 7.22 -14.01 5.05
N PRO A 44 7.76 -12.84 5.41
CA PRO A 44 8.71 -12.75 6.50
C PRO A 44 8.03 -12.94 7.87
N THR A 45 8.63 -13.79 8.70
CA THR A 45 8.05 -14.25 9.97
C THR A 45 7.80 -13.12 10.98
N ARG A 46 8.59 -12.03 10.93
CA ARG A 46 8.46 -10.88 11.86
C ARG A 46 7.29 -9.95 11.56
N LEU A 47 6.78 -9.91 10.34
CA LEU A 47 5.81 -8.88 9.92
C LEU A 47 4.34 -9.31 10.07
N HIS A 48 4.05 -10.49 10.64
CA HIS A 48 2.69 -11.04 10.72
C HIS A 48 1.90 -10.82 9.41
N TRP A 49 2.53 -11.15 8.28
CA TRP A 49 2.09 -10.73 6.94
C TRP A 49 0.62 -11.01 6.66
N ASP A 50 0.07 -12.12 7.14
CA ASP A 50 -1.33 -12.49 6.92
C ASP A 50 -2.34 -11.54 7.59
N GLN A 51 -1.94 -10.84 8.65
CA GLN A 51 -2.78 -9.86 9.36
C GLN A 51 -2.78 -8.48 8.70
N LEU A 52 -1.83 -8.24 7.79
CA LEU A 52 -1.72 -6.97 7.08
C LEU A 52 -2.73 -6.88 5.95
N ASP A 53 -3.36 -5.71 5.83
CA ASP A 53 -4.17 -5.40 4.68
C ASP A 53 -3.30 -5.22 3.41
N ARG A 54 -3.96 -5.15 2.25
CA ARG A 54 -3.26 -5.04 0.96
C ARG A 54 -2.44 -3.75 0.85
N LEU A 55 -2.91 -2.65 1.43
CA LEU A 55 -2.24 -1.36 1.37
C LEU A 55 -0.97 -1.36 2.22
N GLN A 56 -1.04 -1.89 3.44
CA GLN A 56 0.08 -2.07 4.36
C GLN A 56 1.18 -2.92 3.72
N LYS A 57 0.80 -4.07 3.13
CA LYS A 57 1.73 -4.92 2.36
C LYS A 57 2.43 -4.15 1.23
N TRP A 58 1.68 -3.27 0.54
CA TRP A 58 2.21 -2.43 -0.52
C TRP A 58 3.20 -1.38 -0.01
N LEU A 59 2.89 -0.72 1.11
CA LEU A 59 3.78 0.26 1.72
C LEU A 59 5.09 -0.36 2.23
N ILE A 60 5.01 -1.58 2.77
CA ILE A 60 6.20 -2.34 3.17
C ILE A 60 7.07 -2.67 1.96
N ALA A 61 6.46 -3.20 0.89
CA ALA A 61 7.19 -3.48 -0.35
C ALA A 61 7.84 -2.22 -0.92
N GLU A 62 7.12 -1.09 -0.92
CA GLU A 62 7.63 0.21 -1.35
C GLU A 62 8.88 0.61 -0.56
N ARG A 63 8.80 0.52 0.77
CA ARG A 63 9.89 0.92 1.64
C ARG A 63 11.11 0.05 1.44
N LEU A 64 10.92 -1.26 1.34
CA LEU A 64 11.99 -2.24 1.13
C LEU A 64 12.60 -2.23 -0.28
N SER A 65 12.01 -1.52 -1.23
CA SER A 65 12.60 -1.29 -2.56
C SER A 65 13.62 -0.14 -2.56
N ARG A 66 13.67 0.66 -1.49
CA ARG A 66 14.70 1.71 -1.31
C ARG A 66 15.95 1.11 -0.69
N LYS A 67 17.13 1.57 -1.10
CA LYS A 67 18.43 0.95 -0.75
C LYS A 67 18.81 1.10 0.72
N ASP A 68 18.19 2.02 1.43
CA ASP A 68 18.47 2.42 2.81
C ASP A 68 17.50 1.80 3.83
N HIS A 69 16.57 0.94 3.39
CA HIS A 69 15.55 0.37 4.26
C HIS A 69 15.62 -1.16 4.29
N SER A 70 15.67 -1.69 5.50
CA SER A 70 15.62 -3.11 5.83
C SER A 70 14.28 -3.47 6.46
N ILE A 71 14.02 -4.77 6.57
CA ILE A 71 12.83 -5.27 7.25
C ILE A 71 12.83 -4.95 8.75
N ASP A 72 14.01 -4.79 9.34
CA ASP A 72 14.18 -4.48 10.76
C ASP A 72 13.79 -3.03 11.09
N ASP A 73 13.64 -2.18 10.07
CA ASP A 73 13.23 -0.78 10.22
C ASP A 73 11.70 -0.61 10.22
N ILE A 74 10.94 -1.70 10.17
CA ILE A 74 9.47 -1.68 10.00
C ILE A 74 8.80 -2.16 11.29
N GLU A 75 8.08 -1.25 11.93
CA GLU A 75 7.21 -1.53 13.07
C GLU A 75 5.75 -1.58 12.62
N VAL A 76 5.05 -2.69 12.91
CA VAL A 76 3.63 -2.88 12.61
C VAL A 76 2.85 -2.84 13.92
N THR A 77 1.99 -1.84 14.08
CA THR A 77 1.05 -1.76 15.20
C THR A 77 -0.30 -2.31 14.77
N VAL A 78 -0.77 -3.37 15.43
CA VAL A 78 -2.15 -3.87 15.27
C VAL A 78 -3.05 -2.95 16.08
N ALA A 79 -3.98 -2.26 15.42
CA ALA A 79 -5.06 -1.60 16.13
C ALA A 79 -6.04 -2.70 16.55
N ASP A 80 -6.05 -3.05 17.84
CA ASP A 80 -7.12 -3.89 18.40
C ASP A 80 -8.45 -3.13 18.19
N GLY A 81 -9.36 -3.75 17.44
CA GLY A 81 -10.54 -3.07 16.93
C GLY A 81 -11.44 -2.51 18.03
N ASP A 82 -11.72 -1.21 17.95
CA ASP A 82 -12.89 -0.61 18.59
C ASP A 82 -14.14 -1.12 17.85
N ASP A 83 -14.71 -2.22 18.35
CA ASP A 83 -16.06 -2.68 18.02
C ASP A 83 -17.09 -1.73 18.66
N GLU A 84 -17.19 -0.51 18.14
CA GLU A 84 -18.35 0.35 18.38
C GLU A 84 -19.39 0.02 17.31
N SER A 85 -20.11 -1.08 17.54
CA SER A 85 -21.38 -1.35 16.86
C SER A 85 -22.30 -0.13 17.07
N PRO A 86 -22.84 0.51 16.01
CA PRO A 86 -23.73 1.65 16.19
C PRO A 86 -24.99 1.18 16.90
N GLU A 87 -25.20 1.70 18.11
CA GLU A 87 -26.45 1.56 18.85
C GLU A 87 -27.60 2.12 18.00
N ASP A 88 -28.49 1.21 17.59
CA ASP A 88 -29.76 1.48 16.92
C ASP A 88 -30.65 2.32 17.84
N GLY A 89 -30.44 3.63 17.81
CA GLY A 89 -31.27 4.63 18.47
C GLY A 89 -32.59 4.76 17.74
N GLY A 90 -33.55 3.92 18.13
CA GLY A 90 -34.92 3.90 17.62
C GLY A 90 -35.54 5.29 17.54
N ILE A 91 -35.98 5.65 16.34
CA ILE A 91 -36.90 6.76 16.08
C ILE A 91 -38.29 6.42 16.62
N ASP A 92 -38.59 6.82 17.85
CA ASP A 92 -39.97 6.84 18.34
C ASP A 92 -40.75 8.00 17.68
N ALA A 93 -41.60 7.61 16.74
CA ALA A 93 -42.62 8.46 16.14
C ALA A 93 -43.70 8.81 17.18
N GLY A 94 -43.57 9.96 17.83
CA GLY A 94 -44.60 10.57 18.66
C GLY A 94 -45.35 11.69 17.93
N ALA A 95 -46.47 11.35 17.30
CA ALA A 95 -47.47 12.31 16.84
C ALA A 95 -48.26 12.93 18.02
N GLN A 96 -48.98 14.03 17.72
CA GLN A 96 -50.04 14.75 18.48
C GLN A 96 -49.57 16.10 19.07
N ALA A 97 -50.29 17.23 18.95
CA ALA A 97 -51.56 17.59 18.30
C ALA A 97 -51.59 19.11 18.07
#